data_AF-A0A0G0LJ41-F1
#
_entry.id   AF-A0A0G0LJ41-F1
#
_cell.length_a   1.000
_cell.length_b   1.000
_cell.length_c   1.000
_cell.angle_alpha   90.00
_cell.angle_beta   90.00
_cell.angle_gamma   90.00
#
_symmetry.space_group_name_H-M   'P 1'
#
loop_
_entity.id
_entity.type
_entity.pdbx_description
1 polymer ?
#
loop_
_entity_poly.entity_id
_entity_poly.type
_entity_poly.pdbx_seq_one_letter_code
_entity_poly.pdbx_strand_id
1 'polypeptide(L)'
;MWDDLPKKNSANMWLIGILIIIVLGVLGFIGYVYYKNSGAVSLNVTPSPNVSGIKSGNPSVSPSPKVSMSPTISPSPTVTVDLKIPENETLVTSSIADTNGDNKDETLVITKMKDGKYHAYVLSYDGQSLFDDKQLTMKPQRIATQIYDSSKESYLSWMLIFTEDSGSLAFIHFNGTKYEIPQNNMEI
;
A
#
# COMPACT_ATOMS: atom_id res chain seq x y z
N MET A 1 40.86 50.35 -39.38
CA MET A 1 39.49 49.98 -38.97
C MET A 1 39.51 48.53 -38.54
N TRP A 2 40.18 48.28 -37.41
CA TRP A 2 40.19 47.05 -36.64
C TRP A 2 40.47 47.50 -35.21
N ASP A 3 39.90 46.77 -34.25
CA ASP A 3 40.16 46.90 -32.80
C ASP A 3 39.18 47.78 -32.02
N ASP A 4 37.95 47.30 -31.91
CA ASP A 4 37.18 47.44 -30.67
C ASP A 4 36.39 46.15 -30.44
N LEU A 5 37.07 45.11 -29.94
CA LEU A 5 36.40 43.92 -29.40
C LEU A 5 36.07 44.18 -27.92
N PRO A 6 34.80 44.00 -27.52
CA PRO A 6 34.37 44.29 -26.16
C PRO A 6 35.13 43.43 -25.14
N LYS A 7 35.76 44.12 -24.19
CA LYS A 7 36.51 43.54 -23.08
C LYS A 7 35.57 42.67 -22.24
N LYS A 8 35.64 41.35 -22.42
CA LYS A 8 34.81 40.35 -21.77
C LYS A 8 35.07 40.37 -20.25
N ASN A 9 34.07 40.81 -19.47
CA ASN A 9 34.11 40.86 -18.01
C ASN A 9 34.32 39.44 -17.43
N SER A 10 35.54 39.14 -17.01
CA SER A 10 35.96 37.83 -16.49
C SER A 10 35.31 37.46 -15.15
N ALA A 11 34.77 38.43 -14.42
CA ALA A 11 34.07 38.22 -13.15
C ALA A 11 32.85 37.30 -13.27
N ASN A 12 32.14 37.34 -14.40
CA ASN A 12 30.96 36.49 -14.62
C ASN A 12 31.33 35.04 -14.94
N MET A 13 32.55 34.79 -15.43
CA MET A 13 33.00 33.44 -15.79
C MET A 13 33.31 32.61 -14.54
N TRP A 14 33.77 33.24 -13.45
CA TRP A 14 34.03 32.56 -12.18
C TRP A 14 32.73 32.09 -11.49
N LEU A 15 31.68 32.93 -11.51
CA LEU A 15 30.36 32.55 -10.97
C LEU A 15 29.73 31.38 -11.72
N ILE A 16 29.87 31.35 -13.05
CA ILE A 16 29.42 30.21 -13.86
C ILE A 16 30.17 28.93 -13.46
N GLY A 17 31.49 29.02 -13.20
CA GLY A 17 32.28 27.89 -12.72
C GLY A 17 31.79 27.31 -11.40
N ILE A 18 31.49 28.17 -10.41
CA ILE A 18 30.96 27.72 -9.10
C ILE A 18 29.60 27.06 -9.26
N LEU A 19 28.72 27.63 -10.08
CA LEU A 19 27.38 27.08 -10.31
C LEU A 19 27.46 25.65 -10.88
N ILE A 20 28.37 25.40 -11.83
CA ILE A 20 28.58 24.07 -12.41
C ILE A 20 29.05 23.07 -11.33
N ILE A 21 29.97 23.46 -10.46
CA ILE A 21 30.47 22.59 -9.38
C ILE A 21 29.34 22.21 -8.40
N ILE A 22 28.48 23.18 -8.04
CA ILE A 22 27.34 22.92 -7.15
C ILE A 22 26.37 21.92 -7.79
N VAL A 23 26.04 22.11 -9.08
CA VAL A 23 25.13 21.20 -9.80
C VAL A 23 25.70 19.78 -9.87
N LEU A 24 26.99 19.63 -10.17
CA LEU A 24 27.64 18.32 -10.20
C LEU A 24 27.67 17.65 -8.82
N GLY A 25 27.90 18.42 -7.75
CA GLY A 25 27.86 17.93 -6.38
C GLY A 25 26.49 17.40 -5.97
N VAL A 26 25.41 18.13 -6.31
CA VAL A 26 24.03 17.70 -6.03
C VAL A 26 23.67 16.44 -6.82
N LEU A 27 24.00 16.37 -8.11
CA LEU A 27 23.74 15.18 -8.93
C LEU A 27 24.50 13.94 -8.42
N GLY A 28 25.77 14.11 -8.03
CA GLY A 28 26.56 13.03 -7.43
C GLY A 28 25.97 12.53 -6.11
N PHE A 29 25.49 13.44 -5.26
CA PHE A 29 24.84 13.09 -4.00
C PHE A 29 23.54 12.32 -4.21
N ILE A 30 22.68 12.75 -5.13
CA ILE A 30 21.44 12.04 -5.49
C ILE A 30 21.75 10.63 -6.01
N GLY A 31 22.73 10.51 -6.93
CA GLY A 31 23.16 9.21 -7.45
C GLY A 31 23.69 8.27 -6.36
N TYR A 32 24.45 8.81 -5.40
CA TYR A 32 24.94 8.04 -4.25
C TYR A 32 23.81 7.53 -3.35
N VAL A 33 22.84 8.38 -3.01
CA VAL A 33 21.66 7.99 -2.21
C VAL A 33 20.86 6.91 -2.93
N TYR A 34 20.64 7.06 -4.23
CA TYR A 34 19.93 6.08 -5.05
C TYR A 34 20.67 4.74 -5.10
N TYR A 35 21.98 4.74 -5.33
CA TYR A 35 22.80 3.53 -5.35
C TYR A 35 22.77 2.80 -4.00
N LYS A 36 22.92 3.53 -2.88
CA LYS A 36 22.87 2.95 -1.54
C LYS A 36 21.50 2.34 -1.22
N ASN A 37 20.42 2.96 -1.69
CA ASN A 37 19.05 2.47 -1.45
C ASN A 37 18.64 1.34 -2.41
N SER A 38 19.37 1.14 -3.51
CA SER A 38 19.11 0.07 -4.49
C SER A 38 19.77 -1.28 -4.10
N GLY A 39 20.52 -1.31 -3.00
CA GLY A 39 21.19 -2.51 -2.52
C GLY A 39 20.20 -3.52 -1.93
N ALA A 40 20.13 -4.70 -2.56
CA ALA A 40 19.52 -5.95 -2.12
C ALA A 40 18.00 -6.14 -2.34
N VAL A 41 17.59 -6.21 -3.61
CA VAL A 41 16.55 -7.18 -3.99
C VAL A 41 17.22 -8.56 -4.02
N SER A 42 17.31 -9.24 -2.88
CA SER A 42 17.64 -10.66 -2.89
C SER A 42 16.45 -11.39 -3.50
N LEU A 43 16.57 -11.81 -4.76
CA LEU A 43 15.66 -12.78 -5.37
C LEU A 43 15.81 -14.09 -4.60
N ASN A 44 15.04 -14.22 -3.51
CA ASN A 44 14.94 -15.46 -2.77
C ASN A 44 14.04 -16.40 -3.56
N VAL A 45 14.61 -16.98 -4.63
CA VAL A 45 13.96 -18.01 -5.43
C VAL A 45 13.86 -19.24 -4.53
N THR A 46 12.70 -19.39 -3.90
CA THR A 46 12.37 -20.59 -3.13
C THR A 46 12.28 -21.74 -4.12
N PRO A 47 13.10 -22.80 -4.02
CA PRO A 47 12.98 -23.95 -4.90
C PRO A 47 11.65 -24.65 -4.62
N SER A 48 10.80 -24.69 -5.66
CA SER A 48 9.57 -25.47 -5.67
C SER A 48 9.87 -26.95 -5.38
N PRO A 49 9.19 -27.59 -4.41
CA PRO A 49 9.40 -29.00 -4.13
C PRO A 49 8.88 -29.83 -5.32
N ASN A 50 9.82 -30.48 -6.01
CA ASN A 50 9.54 -31.42 -7.08
C ASN A 50 8.99 -32.71 -6.44
N VAL A 51 7.66 -32.84 -6.37
CA VAL A 51 7.00 -34.10 -5.95
C VAL A 51 6.86 -34.97 -7.19
N SER A 52 7.72 -35.99 -7.29
CA SER A 52 7.53 -37.11 -8.19
C SER A 52 7.96 -38.39 -7.48
N GLY A 53 7.04 -39.36 -7.36
CA GLY A 53 7.40 -40.71 -6.93
C GLY A 53 6.34 -41.41 -6.08
N ILE A 54 5.34 -41.95 -6.75
CA ILE A 54 4.35 -42.91 -6.22
C ILE A 54 5.09 -44.14 -5.71
N LYS A 55 4.88 -44.54 -4.44
CA LYS A 55 5.13 -45.92 -4.01
C LYS A 55 3.93 -46.44 -3.23
N SER A 56 3.17 -47.29 -3.91
CA SER A 56 2.09 -48.10 -3.37
C SER A 56 2.63 -49.01 -2.27
N GLY A 57 2.07 -48.87 -1.07
CA GLY A 57 2.31 -49.74 0.07
C GLY A 57 1.06 -49.72 0.93
N ASN A 58 0.24 -50.76 0.81
CA ASN A 58 -0.88 -51.03 1.71
C ASN A 58 -0.32 -51.60 3.03
N PRO A 59 -0.57 -50.95 4.18
CA PRO A 59 -1.08 -51.72 5.30
C PRO A 59 -2.23 -51.01 6.06
N SER A 60 -3.32 -51.77 6.23
CA SER A 60 -4.14 -51.95 7.45
C SER A 60 -3.45 -51.44 8.73
N VAL A 61 -4.02 -50.69 9.68
CA VAL A 61 -5.23 -50.92 10.51
C VAL A 61 -5.65 -49.60 11.20
N SER A 62 -6.98 -49.42 11.38
CA SER A 62 -7.78 -48.70 12.42
C SER A 62 -7.05 -48.24 13.72
N PRO A 63 -7.44 -47.14 14.43
CA PRO A 63 -8.82 -46.65 14.62
C PRO A 63 -9.06 -45.14 14.45
N SER A 64 -10.34 -44.80 14.25
CA SER A 64 -10.87 -43.43 14.17
C SER A 64 -10.63 -42.61 15.45
N PRO A 65 -9.97 -41.44 15.37
CA PRO A 65 -10.20 -40.37 16.31
C PRO A 65 -11.40 -39.55 15.82
N LYS A 66 -12.55 -39.77 16.44
CA LYS A 66 -13.73 -38.91 16.30
C LYS A 66 -13.49 -37.64 17.12
N VAL A 67 -12.68 -36.71 16.61
CA VAL A 67 -12.57 -35.36 17.17
C VAL A 67 -13.41 -34.44 16.32
N SER A 68 -14.72 -34.47 16.58
CA SER A 68 -15.64 -33.42 16.18
C SER A 68 -15.42 -32.26 17.13
N MET A 69 -14.41 -31.45 16.86
CA MET A 69 -14.40 -30.08 17.35
C MET A 69 -15.00 -29.24 16.25
N SER A 70 -16.32 -29.15 16.27
CA SER A 70 -17.00 -28.02 15.64
C SER A 70 -16.44 -26.79 16.35
N PRO A 71 -15.72 -25.87 15.67
CA PRO A 71 -15.42 -24.60 16.31
C PRO A 71 -16.77 -23.98 16.65
N THR A 72 -17.08 -23.88 17.93
CA THR A 72 -18.12 -22.98 18.40
C THR A 72 -17.60 -21.59 18.05
N ILE A 73 -17.99 -21.10 16.88
CA ILE A 73 -17.79 -19.71 16.48
C ILE A 73 -18.65 -18.92 17.46
N SER A 74 -18.08 -18.61 18.62
CA SER A 74 -18.68 -17.67 19.55
C SER A 74 -18.86 -16.38 18.75
N PRO A 75 -20.10 -15.88 18.56
CA PRO A 75 -20.30 -14.66 17.80
C PRO A 75 -19.47 -13.57 18.48
N SER A 76 -18.43 -13.12 17.78
CA SER A 76 -17.65 -11.97 18.24
C SER A 76 -18.65 -10.82 18.38
N PRO A 77 -18.62 -10.06 19.49
CA PRO A 77 -19.53 -8.94 19.70
C PRO A 77 -19.52 -8.06 18.45
N THR A 78 -20.69 -7.87 17.84
CA THR A 78 -20.85 -6.97 16.70
C THR A 78 -20.69 -5.56 17.23
N VAL A 79 -19.46 -5.04 17.22
CA VAL A 79 -19.19 -3.63 17.49
C VAL A 79 -19.87 -2.85 16.39
N THR A 80 -21.01 -2.24 16.71
CA THR A 80 -21.71 -1.36 15.78
C THR A 80 -21.02 -0.01 15.85
N VAL A 81 -20.00 0.19 15.02
CA VAL A 81 -19.38 1.51 14.84
C VAL A 81 -20.43 2.41 14.19
N ASP A 82 -20.75 3.53 14.83
CA ASP A 82 -21.60 4.56 14.25
C ASP A 82 -20.84 5.23 13.09
N LEU A 83 -21.09 4.74 11.87
CA LEU A 83 -20.43 5.24 10.67
C LEU A 83 -20.96 6.65 10.37
N LYS A 84 -20.13 7.66 10.63
CA LYS A 84 -20.42 9.06 10.26
C LYS A 84 -20.34 9.25 8.74
N ILE A 85 -21.37 8.81 8.04
CA ILE A 85 -21.52 8.99 6.60
C ILE A 85 -21.99 10.43 6.31
N PRO A 86 -21.30 11.20 5.45
CA PRO A 86 -21.75 12.54 5.07
C PRO A 86 -23.15 12.54 4.45
N GLU A 87 -23.96 13.57 4.75
CA GLU A 87 -25.39 13.64 4.35
C GLU A 87 -25.63 13.56 2.82
N ASN A 88 -24.62 13.90 2.02
CA ASN A 88 -24.68 13.90 0.56
C ASN A 88 -24.04 12.65 -0.07
N GLU A 89 -23.76 11.62 0.72
CA GLU A 89 -23.09 10.40 0.28
C GLU A 89 -23.94 9.16 0.62
N THR A 90 -23.69 8.06 -0.06
CA THR A 90 -24.35 6.78 0.21
C THR A 90 -23.31 5.71 0.51
N LEU A 91 -23.47 4.96 1.61
CA LEU A 91 -22.59 3.85 1.94
C LEU A 91 -22.59 2.81 0.80
N VAL A 92 -21.40 2.45 0.35
CA VAL A 92 -21.19 1.38 -0.63
C VAL A 92 -20.75 0.11 0.07
N THR A 93 -19.73 0.22 0.91
CA THR A 93 -19.18 -0.90 1.68
C THR A 93 -18.31 -0.36 2.83
N SER A 94 -18.02 -1.21 3.80
CA SER A 94 -17.09 -0.93 4.89
C SER A 94 -16.35 -2.21 5.28
N SER A 95 -15.14 -2.05 5.82
CA SER A 95 -14.32 -3.15 6.32
C SER A 95 -13.64 -2.75 7.62
N ILE A 96 -13.65 -3.65 8.60
CA ILE A 96 -13.10 -3.44 9.94
C ILE A 96 -11.84 -4.32 10.08
N ALA A 97 -10.73 -3.73 10.50
CA ALA A 97 -9.49 -4.44 10.81
C ALA A 97 -8.53 -3.56 11.63
N ASP A 98 -7.69 -4.18 12.46
CA ASP A 98 -6.49 -3.56 13.02
C ASP A 98 -5.39 -3.49 11.94
N THR A 99 -5.18 -2.30 11.41
CA THR A 99 -4.26 -2.02 10.30
C THR A 99 -3.04 -1.20 10.70
N ASN A 100 -2.90 -0.88 12.00
CA ASN A 100 -1.73 -0.18 12.54
C ASN A 100 -1.01 -0.95 13.67
N GLY A 101 -1.57 -2.09 14.13
CA GLY A 101 -1.00 -2.97 15.14
C GLY A 101 -1.20 -2.51 16.59
N ASP A 102 -2.11 -1.57 16.86
CA ASP A 102 -2.37 -1.05 18.21
C ASP A 102 -3.46 -1.82 18.98
N ASN A 103 -3.97 -2.92 18.41
CA ASN A 103 -5.08 -3.74 18.92
C ASN A 103 -6.41 -2.97 19.02
N LYS A 104 -6.60 -1.92 18.24
CA LYS A 104 -7.88 -1.24 18.05
C LYS A 104 -8.26 -1.29 16.59
N ASP A 105 -9.45 -1.80 16.32
CA ASP A 105 -9.91 -1.89 14.96
C ASP A 105 -10.17 -0.50 14.36
N GLU A 106 -9.71 -0.30 13.14
CA GLU A 106 -10.11 0.79 12.29
C GLU A 106 -11.17 0.35 11.29
N THR A 107 -11.90 1.33 10.76
CA THR A 107 -12.93 1.07 9.77
C THR A 107 -12.63 1.83 8.49
N LEU A 108 -12.34 1.10 7.41
CA LEU A 108 -12.40 1.63 6.06
C LEU A 108 -13.86 1.75 5.65
N VAL A 109 -14.24 2.93 5.17
CA VAL A 109 -15.56 3.23 4.63
C VAL A 109 -15.42 3.70 3.19
N ILE A 110 -16.20 3.09 2.29
CA ILE A 110 -16.34 3.54 0.91
C ILE A 110 -17.77 4.02 0.72
N THR A 111 -17.92 5.25 0.27
CA THR A 111 -19.21 5.86 -0.07
C THR A 111 -19.23 6.29 -1.54
N LYS A 112 -20.43 6.53 -2.06
CA LYS A 112 -20.66 7.11 -3.38
C LYS A 112 -21.14 8.55 -3.22
N MET A 113 -20.45 9.48 -3.86
CA MET A 113 -20.79 10.90 -3.91
C MET A 113 -21.82 11.20 -5.00
N LYS A 114 -22.49 12.36 -4.89
CA LYS A 114 -23.51 12.81 -5.88
C LYS A 114 -22.96 13.00 -7.30
N ASP A 115 -21.67 13.33 -7.44
CA ASP A 115 -21.01 13.49 -8.74
C ASP A 115 -20.65 12.15 -9.41
N GLY A 116 -20.95 11.03 -8.74
CA GLY A 116 -20.69 9.67 -9.23
C GLY A 116 -19.32 9.11 -8.84
N LYS A 117 -18.43 9.92 -8.25
CA LYS A 117 -17.16 9.44 -7.70
C LYS A 117 -17.36 8.71 -6.38
N TYR A 118 -16.31 8.04 -5.94
CA TYR A 118 -16.26 7.34 -4.67
C TYR A 118 -15.35 8.07 -3.69
N HIS A 119 -15.74 8.03 -2.42
CA HIS A 119 -14.98 8.60 -1.33
C HIS A 119 -14.57 7.45 -0.40
N ALA A 120 -13.26 7.30 -0.20
CA ALA A 120 -12.67 6.34 0.71
C ALA A 120 -12.10 7.08 1.92
N TYR A 121 -12.48 6.66 3.11
CA TYR A 121 -11.90 7.21 4.34
C TYR A 121 -11.73 6.11 5.38
N VAL A 122 -10.73 6.28 6.24
CA VAL A 122 -10.46 5.38 7.36
C VAL A 122 -10.82 6.10 8.64
N LEU A 123 -11.64 5.46 9.46
CA LEU A 123 -11.99 5.93 10.79
C LEU A 123 -11.20 5.14 11.84
N SER A 124 -10.68 5.83 12.85
CA SER A 124 -10.17 5.19 14.06
C SER A 124 -11.30 4.51 14.83
N TYR A 125 -10.95 3.69 15.82
CA TYR A 125 -11.90 3.11 16.77
C TYR A 125 -12.85 4.14 17.42
N ASP A 126 -12.34 5.35 17.70
CA ASP A 126 -13.11 6.45 18.29
C ASP A 126 -13.88 7.28 17.24
N GLY A 127 -13.87 6.86 15.97
CA GLY A 127 -14.57 7.52 14.86
C GLY A 127 -13.90 8.81 14.35
N GLN A 128 -12.59 8.98 14.58
CA GLN A 128 -11.82 10.09 14.00
C GLN A 128 -11.32 9.72 12.60
N SER A 129 -11.35 10.66 11.66
CA SER A 129 -10.80 10.42 10.32
C SER A 129 -9.27 10.36 10.36
N LEU A 130 -8.70 9.24 9.92
CA LEU A 130 -7.26 8.98 9.79
C LEU A 130 -6.79 9.06 8.34
N PHE A 131 -7.73 8.93 7.39
CA PHE A 131 -7.52 8.97 5.95
C PHE A 131 -8.78 9.50 5.28
N ASP A 132 -8.65 10.32 4.23
CA ASP A 132 -9.76 10.87 3.45
C ASP A 132 -9.29 11.06 2.00
N ASP A 133 -9.85 10.28 1.07
CA ASP A 133 -9.62 10.37 -0.36
C ASP A 133 -10.93 10.37 -1.16
N LYS A 134 -11.20 11.49 -1.82
CA LYS A 134 -12.40 11.73 -2.64
C LYS A 134 -12.13 11.55 -4.14
N GLN A 135 -11.00 10.95 -4.52
CA GLN A 135 -10.55 10.87 -5.91
C GLN A 135 -10.79 9.52 -6.56
N LEU A 136 -11.39 8.55 -5.86
CA LEU A 136 -11.69 7.24 -6.46
C LEU A 136 -12.71 7.38 -7.59
N THR A 137 -12.26 7.09 -8.81
CA THR A 137 -13.06 7.14 -10.04
C THR A 137 -13.91 5.89 -10.24
N MET A 138 -13.52 4.78 -9.62
CA MET A 138 -14.15 3.46 -9.78
C MET A 138 -14.65 2.90 -8.45
N LYS A 139 -15.70 2.06 -8.53
CA LYS A 139 -16.21 1.30 -7.39
C LYS A 139 -15.31 0.09 -7.16
N PRO A 140 -14.78 -0.15 -5.95
CA PRO A 140 -14.17 -1.43 -5.64
C PRO A 140 -15.23 -2.54 -5.66
N GLN A 141 -14.93 -3.66 -6.31
CA GLN A 141 -15.78 -4.86 -6.32
C GLN A 141 -15.71 -5.57 -4.97
N ARG A 142 -14.52 -5.62 -4.38
CA ARG A 142 -14.26 -6.27 -3.09
C ARG A 142 -13.21 -5.48 -2.30
N ILE A 143 -13.30 -5.56 -0.98
CA ILE A 143 -12.25 -5.17 -0.05
C ILE A 143 -11.71 -6.43 0.59
N ALA A 144 -10.39 -6.54 0.66
CA ALA A 144 -9.68 -7.55 1.43
C ALA A 144 -8.65 -6.89 2.34
N THR A 145 -8.07 -7.66 3.25
CA THR A 145 -6.96 -7.23 4.09
C THR A 145 -5.75 -8.11 3.84
N GLN A 146 -4.60 -7.52 3.59
CA GLN A 146 -3.33 -8.24 3.44
C GLN A 146 -2.16 -7.32 3.77
N ILE A 147 -0.98 -7.88 4.00
CA ILE A 147 0.25 -7.09 4.14
C ILE A 147 0.63 -6.55 2.76
N TYR A 148 0.85 -5.23 2.65
CA TYR A 148 1.19 -4.57 1.39
C TYR A 148 2.60 -4.95 0.89
N ASP A 149 3.64 -4.68 1.68
CA ASP A 149 5.02 -5.09 1.39
C ASP A 149 5.58 -5.89 2.58
N SER A 150 5.49 -7.22 2.52
CA SER A 150 5.93 -8.10 3.59
C SER A 150 7.43 -8.03 3.91
N SER A 151 8.23 -7.37 3.06
CA SER A 151 9.66 -7.16 3.33
C SER A 151 9.94 -5.94 4.21
N LYS A 152 8.98 -5.00 4.31
CA LYS A 152 9.15 -3.73 5.02
C LYS A 152 8.10 -3.50 6.10
N GLU A 153 6.94 -4.12 5.96
CA GLU A 153 5.76 -3.83 6.75
C GLU A 153 5.28 -5.09 7.48
N SER A 154 4.72 -4.88 8.67
CA SER A 154 4.14 -5.94 9.50
C SER A 154 2.65 -5.75 9.75
N TYR A 155 2.08 -4.65 9.28
CA TYR A 155 0.68 -4.30 9.50
C TYR A 155 -0.19 -4.74 8.33
N LEU A 156 -1.44 -5.05 8.62
CA LEU A 156 -2.43 -5.29 7.58
C LEU A 156 -2.73 -3.99 6.84
N SER A 157 -3.07 -4.10 5.57
CA SER A 157 -3.50 -3.02 4.70
C SER A 157 -4.82 -3.39 4.05
N TRP A 158 -5.67 -2.42 3.74
CA TRP A 158 -6.83 -2.69 2.90
C TRP A 158 -6.42 -2.75 1.44
N MET A 159 -6.78 -3.86 0.80
CA MET A 159 -6.66 -4.05 -0.64
C MET A 159 -8.02 -3.82 -1.28
N LEU A 160 -8.11 -2.77 -2.08
CA LEU A 160 -9.27 -2.46 -2.91
C LEU A 160 -9.11 -3.18 -4.25
N ILE A 161 -10.05 -4.04 -4.61
CA ILE A 161 -10.02 -4.80 -5.86
C ILE A 161 -11.07 -4.21 -6.80
N PHE A 162 -10.65 -3.59 -7.89
CA PHE A 162 -11.56 -2.96 -8.86
C PHE A 162 -11.97 -3.90 -9.98
N THR A 163 -11.06 -4.76 -10.42
CA THR A 163 -11.28 -5.77 -11.46
C THR A 163 -10.47 -7.02 -11.13
N GLU A 164 -11.14 -8.16 -11.02
CA GLU A 164 -10.45 -9.43 -10.74
C GLU A 164 -9.53 -9.85 -11.91
N ASP A 165 -9.97 -9.59 -13.15
CA ASP A 165 -9.28 -10.08 -14.36
C ASP A 165 -8.04 -9.27 -14.74
N SER A 166 -8.05 -7.94 -14.52
CA SER A 166 -6.93 -7.08 -14.92
C SER A 166 -5.95 -6.80 -13.78
N GLY A 167 -6.23 -7.31 -12.57
CA GLY A 167 -5.42 -7.05 -11.38
C GLY A 167 -5.38 -5.57 -10.98
N SER A 168 -6.37 -4.76 -11.38
CA SER A 168 -6.44 -3.37 -10.93
C SER A 168 -6.82 -3.36 -9.46
N LEU A 169 -5.84 -2.99 -8.65
CA LEU A 169 -5.95 -2.96 -7.20
C LEU A 169 -5.28 -1.70 -6.64
N ALA A 170 -5.77 -1.25 -5.50
CA ALA A 170 -5.13 -0.21 -4.70
C ALA A 170 -4.92 -0.71 -3.29
N PHE A 171 -3.91 -0.16 -2.62
CA PHE A 171 -3.69 -0.37 -1.20
C PHE A 171 -3.89 0.92 -0.44
N ILE A 172 -4.63 0.85 0.65
CA ILE A 172 -4.61 1.87 1.71
C ILE A 172 -3.85 1.23 2.86
N HIS A 173 -2.65 1.73 3.15
CA HIS A 173 -1.75 1.14 4.14
C HIS A 173 -1.19 2.18 5.10
N PHE A 174 -0.83 1.73 6.31
CA PHE A 174 -0.23 2.56 7.34
C PHE A 174 1.30 2.51 7.25
N ASN A 175 1.94 3.65 6.98
CA ASN A 175 3.40 3.74 6.83
C ASN A 175 4.16 3.92 8.15
N GLY A 176 3.51 3.68 9.29
CA GLY A 176 4.05 3.94 10.63
C GLY A 176 3.72 5.33 11.19
N THR A 177 3.23 6.26 10.36
CA THR A 177 2.80 7.60 10.79
C THR A 177 1.38 7.94 10.36
N LYS A 178 1.01 7.60 9.12
CA LYS A 178 -0.30 7.90 8.55
C LYS A 178 -0.69 6.84 7.51
N TYR A 179 -1.97 6.85 7.16
CA TYR A 179 -2.47 6.09 6.02
C TYR A 179 -2.18 6.81 4.71
N GLU A 180 -1.82 6.05 3.68
CA GLU A 180 -1.63 6.56 2.33
C GLU A 180 -1.94 5.51 1.26
N ILE A 181 -2.05 5.96 0.00
CA ILE A 181 -2.09 5.11 -1.18
C ILE A 181 -0.72 5.22 -1.87
N PRO A 182 0.04 4.12 -2.02
CA PRO A 182 1.33 4.15 -2.68
C PRO A 182 1.20 4.66 -4.12
N GLN A 183 2.08 5.59 -4.54
CA GLN A 183 2.02 6.20 -5.88
C GLN A 183 2.06 5.19 -7.03
N ASN A 184 2.73 4.06 -6.80
CA ASN A 184 2.88 2.98 -7.77
C ASN A 184 1.56 2.26 -8.08
N ASN A 185 0.51 2.51 -7.28
CA ASN A 185 -0.78 1.84 -7.36
C ASN A 185 -1.89 2.76 -7.88
N MET A 186 -1.57 3.95 -8.39
CA MET A 186 -2.56 4.94 -8.87
C MET A 186 -2.84 4.89 -10.38
N GLU A 187 -2.38 3.88 -11.11
CA GLU A 187 -2.80 3.67 -12.52
C GLU A 187 -4.21 3.04 -12.58
N ILE A 188 -5.22 3.74 -12.04
CA ILE A 188 -6.63 3.32 -11.97
C ILE A 188 -7.55 4.39 -12.56
#